data_AF-A0A7S3JM97-F1
#
_entry.id   AF-A0A7S3JM97-F1
#
_cell.length_a   1.000
_cell.length_b   1.000
_cell.length_c   1.000
_cell.angle_alpha   90.00
_cell.angle_beta   90.00
_cell.angle_gamma   90.00
#
_symmetry.space_group_name_H-M   'P 1'
#
loop_
_entity.id
_entity.type
_entity.pdbx_description
1 polymer ?
#
loop_
_entity_poly.entity_id
_entity_poly.type
_entity_poly.pdbx_seq_one_letter_code
_entity_poly.pdbx_strand_id
1 'polypeptide(L)'
;MESSHTVYNFSAGPCCLPKEVLKKAQDELLDWHGTGVSVMEMSHRSKEFEQIIQNAETDLRKLLSIPDNYKVLFLQGGASLQFGSICMNLLKDNKKCNYLVTGSWSAGAFKDGKKLGDAHEVIKPALKEYTGVPEFSTWSVEQDAAFFHFCDNETIYGVEFNNFPYEELKDQTLVVDMSSNFCTRPIDWNKYGVVYAGAQKNVGPAGVCITIIREDLLGKPTATCPTVCDWEQHTKAAGQCFNTPCC
;
A
#
# COMPACT_ATOMS: atom_id res chain seq x y z
N MET A 1 23.15 -31.39 12.57
CA MET A 1 22.05 -31.58 13.53
C MET A 1 21.20 -30.33 13.48
N GLU A 2 20.02 -30.40 12.86
CA GLU A 2 19.06 -29.31 13.00
C GLU A 2 18.64 -29.23 14.47
N SER A 3 18.82 -28.05 15.07
CA SER A 3 18.30 -27.76 16.40
C SER A 3 16.80 -28.03 16.40
N SER A 4 16.32 -28.94 17.24
CA SER A 4 14.90 -29.27 17.41
C SER A 4 14.06 -28.14 18.04
N HIS A 5 14.64 -26.95 18.22
CA HIS A 5 13.95 -25.80 18.76
C HIS A 5 13.26 -25.01 17.64
N THR A 6 11.93 -25.08 17.58
CA THR A 6 11.12 -24.14 16.79
C THR A 6 11.08 -22.81 17.51
N VAL A 7 11.49 -21.73 16.84
CA VAL A 7 11.41 -20.35 17.35
C VAL A 7 10.17 -19.70 16.74
N TYR A 8 9.28 -19.18 17.58
CA TYR A 8 8.10 -18.42 17.14
C TYR A 8 8.43 -16.93 17.09
N ASN A 9 8.37 -16.34 15.89
CA ASN A 9 8.60 -14.92 15.68
C ASN A 9 7.27 -14.17 15.61
N PHE A 10 6.93 -13.44 16.67
CA PHE A 10 5.73 -12.58 16.77
C PHE A 10 6.01 -11.10 16.41
N SER A 11 7.09 -10.82 15.66
CA SER A 11 7.39 -9.48 15.17
C SER A 11 6.24 -8.89 14.34
N ALA A 12 5.86 -7.65 14.64
CA ALA A 12 4.82 -6.90 13.91
C ALA A 12 5.28 -6.34 12.55
N GLY A 13 6.56 -6.50 12.21
CA GLY A 13 7.18 -6.00 10.98
C GLY A 13 8.68 -5.71 11.15
N PRO A 14 9.60 -6.34 10.39
CA PRO A 14 9.34 -7.36 9.36
C PRO A 14 8.68 -8.63 9.93
N CYS A 15 7.76 -9.20 9.17
CA CYS A 15 6.98 -10.38 9.56
C CYS A 15 7.78 -11.68 9.40
N CYS A 16 7.24 -12.76 9.95
CA CYS A 16 7.75 -14.10 9.69
C CYS A 16 7.47 -14.46 8.21
N LEU A 17 8.50 -14.97 7.52
CA LEU A 17 8.38 -15.47 6.15
C LEU A 17 8.25 -17.01 6.15
N PRO A 18 7.49 -17.59 5.22
CA PRO A 18 7.44 -19.04 5.05
C PRO A 18 8.83 -19.62 4.78
N LYS A 19 9.19 -20.72 5.45
CA LYS A 19 10.53 -21.32 5.37
C LYS A 19 10.84 -21.82 3.96
N GLU A 20 9.84 -22.33 3.26
CA GLU A 20 9.93 -22.78 1.88
C GLU A 20 10.29 -21.64 0.92
N VAL A 21 9.78 -20.43 1.16
CA VAL A 21 10.12 -19.24 0.35
C VAL A 21 11.56 -18.82 0.60
N LEU A 22 11.98 -18.76 1.87
CA LEU A 22 13.38 -18.46 2.23
C LEU A 22 14.35 -19.50 1.67
N LYS A 23 13.96 -20.78 1.69
CA LYS A 23 14.80 -21.86 1.15
C LYS A 23 14.95 -21.74 -0.36
N LYS A 24 13.87 -21.48 -1.09
CA LYS A 24 13.92 -21.24 -2.53
C LYS A 24 14.80 -20.04 -2.87
N ALA A 25 14.62 -18.92 -2.16
CA ALA A 25 15.45 -17.73 -2.37
C ALA A 25 16.93 -18.00 -2.10
N GLN A 26 17.26 -18.78 -1.06
CA GLN A 26 18.63 -19.21 -0.79
C GLN A 26 19.21 -20.07 -1.92
N ASP A 27 18.44 -21.04 -2.42
CA ASP A 27 18.90 -22.00 -3.42
C ASP A 27 19.16 -21.33 -4.78
N GLU A 28 18.43 -20.27 -5.12
CA GLU A 28 18.53 -19.53 -6.39
C GLU A 28 19.37 -18.24 -6.27
N LEU A 29 19.90 -17.91 -5.08
CA LEU A 29 20.50 -16.59 -4.81
C LEU A 29 21.69 -16.26 -5.72
N LEU A 30 22.53 -17.26 -6.02
CA LEU A 30 23.76 -17.09 -6.81
C LEU A 30 23.55 -17.42 -8.30
N ASP A 31 22.45 -18.05 -8.64
CA ASP A 31 22.14 -18.51 -9.99
C ASP A 31 20.62 -18.59 -10.17
N TRP A 32 20.01 -17.45 -10.51
CA TRP A 32 18.58 -17.41 -10.78
C TRP A 32 18.28 -18.26 -12.01
N HIS A 33 17.53 -19.35 -11.82
CA HIS A 33 17.10 -20.29 -12.86
C HIS A 33 18.15 -20.64 -13.94
N GLY A 34 19.43 -20.79 -13.57
CA GLY A 34 20.50 -21.19 -14.50
C GLY A 34 21.09 -20.06 -15.35
N THR A 35 20.82 -18.80 -15.03
CA THR A 35 21.40 -17.62 -15.73
C THR A 35 22.87 -17.37 -15.39
N GLY A 36 23.38 -17.96 -14.30
CA GLY A 36 24.72 -17.75 -13.78
C GLY A 36 24.90 -16.42 -13.03
N VAL A 37 23.82 -15.70 -12.74
CA VAL A 37 23.84 -14.43 -12.00
C VAL A 37 22.77 -14.37 -10.91
N SER A 38 23.02 -13.58 -9.88
CA SER A 38 22.02 -13.30 -8.84
C SER A 38 20.89 -12.43 -9.39
N VAL A 39 19.67 -12.62 -8.88
CA VAL A 39 18.55 -11.68 -9.12
C VAL A 39 18.91 -10.24 -8.71
N MET A 40 19.79 -10.08 -7.71
CA MET A 40 20.24 -8.77 -7.23
C MET A 40 21.15 -8.05 -8.22
N GLU A 41 21.74 -8.78 -9.18
CA GLU A 41 22.66 -8.26 -10.20
C GLU A 41 21.97 -8.10 -11.56
N MET A 42 20.71 -8.52 -11.67
CA MET A 42 19.94 -8.40 -12.91
C MET A 42 19.55 -6.96 -13.19
N SER A 43 19.67 -6.55 -14.45
CA SER A 43 19.06 -5.31 -14.90
C SER A 43 17.54 -5.43 -14.77
N HIS A 44 16.89 -4.43 -14.17
CA HIS A 44 15.42 -4.37 -14.08
C HIS A 44 14.72 -4.25 -15.45
N ARG A 45 15.49 -4.10 -16.54
CA ARG A 45 15.03 -4.08 -17.93
C ARG A 45 15.41 -5.36 -18.69
N SER A 46 16.01 -6.35 -18.03
CA SER A 46 16.27 -7.65 -18.64
C SER A 46 14.97 -8.44 -18.72
N LYS A 47 14.89 -9.37 -19.67
CA LYS A 47 13.69 -10.21 -19.84
C LYS A 47 13.41 -11.05 -18.59
N GLU A 48 14.47 -11.49 -17.94
CA GLU A 48 14.42 -12.28 -16.71
C GLU A 48 13.77 -11.49 -15.58
N PHE A 49 14.21 -10.25 -15.33
CA PHE A 49 13.61 -9.42 -14.30
C PHE A 49 12.18 -8.96 -14.65
N GLU A 50 11.94 -8.59 -15.91
CA GLU A 50 10.58 -8.26 -16.37
C GLU A 50 9.61 -9.42 -16.11
N GLN A 51 10.04 -10.67 -16.32
CA GLN A 51 9.24 -11.84 -16.00
C GLN A 51 8.95 -11.98 -14.51
N ILE A 52 9.90 -11.63 -13.63
CA ILE A 52 9.71 -11.66 -12.17
C ILE A 52 8.59 -10.70 -11.76
N ILE A 53 8.66 -9.44 -12.19
CA ILE A 53 7.64 -8.43 -11.87
C ILE A 53 6.28 -8.81 -12.47
N GLN A 54 6.25 -9.27 -13.73
CA GLN A 54 5.01 -9.67 -14.39
C GLN A 54 4.34 -10.85 -13.70
N ASN A 55 5.12 -11.84 -13.24
CA ASN A 55 4.61 -12.97 -12.47
C ASN A 55 4.07 -12.49 -11.13
N ALA A 56 4.79 -11.64 -10.40
CA ALA A 56 4.34 -11.09 -9.14
C ALA A 56 3.02 -10.31 -9.28
N GLU A 57 2.89 -9.48 -10.32
CA GLU A 57 1.63 -8.79 -10.64
C GLU A 57 0.51 -9.79 -10.98
N THR A 58 0.78 -10.74 -11.88
CA THR A 58 -0.21 -11.73 -12.33
C THR A 58 -0.74 -12.57 -11.17
N ASP A 59 0.17 -13.05 -10.31
CA ASP A 59 -0.18 -13.84 -9.13
C ASP A 59 -1.00 -13.01 -8.14
N LEU A 60 -0.65 -11.74 -7.94
CA LEU A 60 -1.41 -10.85 -7.06
C LEU A 60 -2.81 -10.54 -7.61
N ARG A 61 -2.91 -10.27 -8.92
CA ARG A 61 -4.20 -10.07 -9.61
C ARG A 61 -5.10 -11.29 -9.45
N LYS A 62 -4.54 -12.48 -9.65
CA LYS A 62 -5.25 -13.75 -9.47
C LYS A 62 -5.68 -13.97 -8.01
N LEU A 63 -4.78 -13.74 -7.06
CA LEU A 63 -5.02 -13.96 -5.63
C LEU A 63 -6.13 -13.05 -5.09
N LEU A 64 -6.08 -11.77 -5.43
CA LEU A 64 -7.00 -10.75 -4.90
C LEU A 64 -8.16 -10.41 -5.85
N SER A 65 -8.25 -11.08 -7.00
CA SER A 65 -9.24 -10.78 -8.04
C SER A 65 -9.23 -9.31 -8.47
N ILE A 66 -8.02 -8.76 -8.66
CA ILE A 66 -7.84 -7.34 -9.05
C ILE A 66 -8.32 -7.15 -10.49
N PRO A 67 -9.29 -6.25 -10.74
CA PRO A 67 -9.81 -6.05 -12.09
C PRO A 67 -8.84 -5.26 -12.97
N ASP A 68 -9.04 -5.36 -14.28
CA ASP A 68 -8.12 -4.79 -15.30
C ASP A 68 -8.05 -3.26 -15.25
N ASN A 69 -9.08 -2.60 -14.72
CA ASN A 69 -9.13 -1.14 -14.56
C ASN A 69 -8.32 -0.62 -13.35
N TYR A 70 -7.42 -1.44 -12.79
CA TYR A 70 -6.45 -1.04 -11.78
C TYR A 70 -5.03 -1.28 -12.27
N LYS A 71 -4.11 -0.39 -11.88
CA LYS A 71 -2.67 -0.61 -12.01
C LYS A 71 -2.09 -1.11 -10.69
N VAL A 72 -1.16 -2.05 -10.78
CA VAL A 72 -0.44 -2.62 -9.62
C VAL A 72 1.01 -2.15 -9.71
N LEU A 73 1.44 -1.34 -8.75
CA LEU A 73 2.78 -0.79 -8.70
C LEU A 73 3.58 -1.35 -7.51
N PHE A 74 4.85 -1.70 -7.76
CA PHE A 74 5.81 -2.11 -6.74
C PHE A 74 6.78 -0.96 -6.49
N LEU A 75 6.52 -0.17 -5.45
CA LEU A 75 7.19 1.10 -5.18
C LEU A 75 8.16 0.99 -3.99
N GLN A 76 9.21 1.80 -4.00
CA GLN A 76 10.10 1.97 -2.85
C GLN A 76 9.55 2.98 -1.82
N GLY A 77 10.27 3.15 -0.71
CA GLY A 77 9.97 4.17 0.31
C GLY A 77 8.94 3.75 1.36
N GLY A 78 8.34 2.57 1.20
CA GLY A 78 7.36 2.01 2.13
C GLY A 78 6.03 2.78 2.13
N ALA A 79 5.10 2.33 2.98
CA ALA A 79 3.80 2.96 3.19
C ALA A 79 3.92 4.45 3.56
N SER A 80 4.96 4.83 4.33
CA SER A 80 5.18 6.21 4.75
C SER A 80 5.42 7.17 3.57
N LEU A 81 6.07 6.73 2.49
CA LEU A 81 6.20 7.57 1.29
C LEU A 81 4.85 7.77 0.62
N GLN A 82 3.98 6.74 0.63
CA GLN A 82 2.64 6.85 0.04
C GLN A 82 1.76 7.89 0.74
N PHE A 83 1.95 8.16 2.04
CA PHE A 83 1.21 9.21 2.74
C PHE A 83 1.27 10.56 2.01
N GLY A 84 2.47 10.95 1.56
CA GLY A 84 2.69 12.14 0.74
C GLY A 84 2.33 11.93 -0.73
N SER A 85 2.71 10.80 -1.33
CA SER A 85 2.46 10.54 -2.76
C SER A 85 0.96 10.52 -3.09
N ILE A 86 0.11 9.98 -2.21
CA ILE A 86 -1.35 10.00 -2.34
C ILE A 86 -1.84 11.45 -2.46
N CYS A 87 -1.40 12.34 -1.56
CA CYS A 87 -1.76 13.75 -1.61
C CYS A 87 -1.31 14.41 -2.92
N MET A 88 -0.08 14.13 -3.36
CA MET A 88 0.47 14.71 -4.57
C MET A 88 -0.24 14.24 -5.85
N ASN A 89 -0.79 13.03 -5.89
CA ASN A 89 -1.49 12.50 -7.06
C ASN A 89 -2.99 12.81 -7.04
N LEU A 90 -3.64 12.81 -5.87
CA LEU A 90 -5.10 12.89 -5.77
C LEU A 90 -5.66 14.29 -5.49
N LEU A 91 -4.93 15.17 -4.79
CA LEU A 91 -5.45 16.50 -4.47
C LEU A 91 -5.68 17.32 -5.75
N LYS A 92 -4.76 17.25 -6.72
CA LYS A 92 -4.86 18.03 -7.97
C LYS A 92 -5.12 19.51 -7.62
N ASP A 93 -6.23 20.09 -8.11
CA ASP A 93 -6.69 21.44 -7.79
C ASP A 93 -7.52 21.53 -6.50
N ASN A 94 -8.09 20.42 -6.03
CA ASN A 94 -8.89 20.34 -4.81
C ASN A 94 -8.03 19.95 -3.61
N LYS A 95 -7.74 20.90 -2.74
CA LYS A 95 -6.85 20.66 -1.59
C LYS A 95 -7.52 19.91 -0.44
N LYS A 96 -8.85 19.77 -0.40
CA LYS A 96 -9.56 19.13 0.71
C LYS A 96 -9.35 17.61 0.69
N CYS A 97 -9.07 17.02 1.85
CA CYS A 97 -8.97 15.56 2.00
C CYS A 97 -9.45 15.11 3.39
N ASN A 98 -10.23 14.04 3.43
CA ASN A 98 -10.73 13.46 4.66
C ASN A 98 -9.77 12.39 5.20
N TYR A 99 -9.60 12.35 6.52
CA TYR A 99 -8.85 11.31 7.22
C TYR A 99 -9.63 10.77 8.42
N LEU A 100 -9.78 9.45 8.46
CA LEU A 100 -10.26 8.72 9.62
C LEU A 100 -9.08 8.27 10.47
N VAL A 101 -8.81 9.02 11.54
CA VAL A 101 -7.66 8.80 12.43
C VAL A 101 -8.07 7.88 13.58
N THR A 102 -7.63 6.63 13.52
CA THR A 102 -7.93 5.57 14.50
C THR A 102 -6.67 4.98 15.14
N GLY A 103 -5.48 5.50 14.82
CA GLY A 103 -4.22 5.04 15.39
C GLY A 103 -3.00 5.79 14.87
N SER A 104 -1.82 5.21 15.06
CA SER A 104 -0.55 5.85 14.71
C SER A 104 -0.35 6.00 13.20
N TRP A 105 -0.79 5.02 12.39
CA TRP A 105 -0.52 5.04 10.95
C TRP A 105 -1.44 6.02 10.22
N SER A 106 -2.73 5.99 10.55
CA SER A 106 -3.70 6.99 10.08
C SER A 106 -3.33 8.41 10.55
N ALA A 107 -2.85 8.59 11.78
CA ALA A 107 -2.33 9.88 12.25
C ALA A 107 -1.08 10.33 11.48
N GLY A 108 -0.20 9.40 11.10
CA GLY A 108 0.95 9.64 10.24
C GLY A 108 0.53 10.14 8.85
N ALA A 109 -0.43 9.46 8.22
CA ALA A 109 -0.98 9.87 6.93
C ALA A 109 -1.67 11.25 7.01
N PHE A 110 -2.44 11.50 8.07
CA PHE A 110 -3.09 12.79 8.32
C PHE A 110 -2.08 13.93 8.48
N LYS A 111 -0.91 13.67 9.06
CA LYS A 111 0.16 14.68 9.18
C LYS A 111 0.65 15.16 7.80
N ASP A 112 0.84 14.25 6.85
CA ASP A 112 1.22 14.63 5.48
C ASP A 112 0.06 15.26 4.72
N GLY A 113 -1.17 14.80 4.97
CA GLY A 113 -2.39 15.47 4.50
C GLY A 113 -2.42 16.95 4.88
N LYS A 114 -2.17 17.28 6.16
CA LYS A 114 -2.09 18.67 6.64
C LYS A 114 -0.94 19.47 6.03
N LYS A 115 0.13 18.80 5.62
CA LYS A 115 1.31 19.45 5.04
C LYS A 115 1.10 19.78 3.56
N LEU A 116 0.38 18.93 2.83
CA LEU A 116 0.27 18.97 1.38
C LEU A 116 -1.13 19.40 0.89
N GLY A 117 -2.12 19.43 1.77
CA GLY A 117 -3.50 19.81 1.50
C GLY A 117 -4.20 20.40 2.72
N ASP A 118 -5.52 20.49 2.63
CA ASP A 118 -6.45 20.93 3.66
C ASP A 118 -7.11 19.68 4.27
N ALA A 119 -6.36 19.02 5.15
CA ALA A 119 -6.78 17.74 5.71
C ALA A 119 -7.76 17.91 6.86
N HIS A 120 -8.89 17.22 6.74
CA HIS A 120 -9.96 17.18 7.73
C HIS A 120 -9.99 15.85 8.47
N GLU A 121 -9.79 15.89 9.78
CA GLU A 121 -9.99 14.73 10.65
C GLU A 121 -11.49 14.56 10.93
N VAL A 122 -12.07 13.45 10.45
CA VAL A 122 -13.53 13.27 10.40
C VAL A 122 -14.15 13.00 11.77
N ILE A 123 -13.42 12.38 12.70
CA ILE A 123 -13.92 12.10 14.05
C ILE A 123 -13.87 13.40 14.88
N LYS A 124 -15.03 13.82 15.41
CA LYS A 124 -15.14 15.00 16.28
C LYS A 124 -15.85 14.68 17.60
N PRO A 125 -15.27 15.05 18.77
CA PRO A 125 -13.88 15.49 18.97
C PRO A 125 -12.88 14.36 18.64
N ALA A 126 -11.64 14.72 18.34
CA ALA A 126 -10.57 13.75 18.09
C ALA A 126 -10.44 12.74 19.23
N LEU A 127 -10.07 11.50 18.90
CA LEU A 127 -9.91 10.44 19.88
C LEU A 127 -8.76 10.76 20.85
N LYS A 128 -9.01 10.57 22.15
CA LYS A 128 -7.97 10.68 23.18
C LYS A 128 -7.12 9.41 23.28
N GLU A 129 -7.75 8.27 23.00
CA GLU A 129 -7.15 6.94 23.01
C GLU A 129 -7.70 6.14 21.82
N TYR A 130 -6.86 5.27 21.25
CA TYR A 130 -7.20 4.46 20.09
C TYR A 130 -7.61 3.06 20.54
N THR A 131 -8.85 2.91 20.99
CA THR A 131 -9.40 1.64 21.51
C THR A 131 -10.46 1.02 20.59
N GLY A 132 -10.80 1.69 19.50
CA GLY A 132 -11.79 1.22 18.53
C GLY A 132 -12.14 2.30 17.50
N VAL A 133 -13.09 1.97 16.64
CA VAL A 133 -13.64 2.87 15.62
C VAL A 133 -14.97 3.43 16.13
N PRO A 134 -15.14 4.76 16.23
CA PRO A 134 -16.43 5.36 16.59
C PRO A 134 -17.51 5.09 15.55
N GLU A 135 -18.77 5.10 16.00
CA GLU A 135 -19.94 5.01 15.12
C GLU A 135 -19.94 6.11 14.05
N PHE A 136 -20.38 5.77 12.84
CA PHE A 136 -20.40 6.71 11.71
C PHE A 136 -21.16 8.01 12.00
N SER A 137 -22.19 7.94 12.86
CA SER A 137 -22.99 9.11 13.26
C SER A 137 -22.20 10.19 13.98
N THR A 138 -20.98 9.90 14.46
CA THR A 138 -20.08 10.88 15.08
C THR A 138 -19.07 11.47 14.10
N TRP A 139 -19.11 11.05 12.84
CA TRP A 139 -18.18 11.50 11.81
C TRP A 139 -18.72 12.76 11.14
N SER A 140 -17.85 13.73 10.92
CA SER A 140 -18.10 14.91 10.10
C SER A 140 -17.27 14.77 8.83
N VAL A 141 -17.90 14.39 7.73
CA VAL A 141 -17.21 14.10 6.45
C VAL A 141 -17.36 15.28 5.49
N GLU A 142 -16.24 15.80 4.99
CA GLU A 142 -16.26 16.84 3.95
C GLU A 142 -16.61 16.22 2.59
N GLN A 143 -17.82 16.51 2.10
CA GLN A 143 -18.36 15.84 0.91
C GLN A 143 -17.60 16.17 -0.38
N ASP A 144 -17.00 17.37 -0.45
CA ASP A 144 -16.23 17.82 -1.60
C ASP A 144 -14.73 17.52 -1.46
N ALA A 145 -14.31 16.62 -0.57
CA ALA A 145 -12.92 16.19 -0.46
C ALA A 145 -12.45 15.39 -1.68
N ALA A 146 -11.19 15.54 -2.06
CA ALA A 146 -10.58 14.79 -3.16
C ALA A 146 -10.49 13.28 -2.88
N PHE A 147 -10.32 12.91 -1.61
CA PHE A 147 -10.33 11.52 -1.16
C PHE A 147 -10.67 11.40 0.33
N PHE A 148 -11.03 10.19 0.75
CA PHE A 148 -11.19 9.78 2.14
C PHE A 148 -10.17 8.68 2.46
N HIS A 149 -9.26 8.96 3.38
CA HIS A 149 -8.20 8.04 3.80
C HIS A 149 -8.51 7.37 5.15
N PHE A 150 -8.21 6.08 5.26
CA PHE A 150 -8.21 5.37 6.53
C PHE A 150 -7.16 4.24 6.56
N CYS A 151 -6.82 3.76 7.75
CA CYS A 151 -6.00 2.57 7.94
C CYS A 151 -6.88 1.40 8.35
N ASP A 152 -6.92 0.34 7.55
CA ASP A 152 -7.84 -0.79 7.75
C ASP A 152 -7.49 -1.62 8.99
N ASN A 153 -6.21 -1.66 9.36
CA ASN A 153 -5.72 -2.34 10.55
C ASN A 153 -4.55 -1.57 11.22
N GLU A 154 -4.82 -0.92 12.35
CA GLU A 154 -3.83 -0.18 13.13
C GLU A 154 -2.99 -1.14 14.00
N THR A 155 -1.78 -1.47 13.54
CA THR A 155 -0.95 -2.52 14.19
C THR A 155 -0.54 -2.23 15.62
N ILE A 156 -0.35 -0.96 15.98
CA ILE A 156 0.14 -0.60 17.32
C ILE A 156 -0.97 -0.78 18.36
N TYR A 157 -2.20 -0.48 17.98
CA TYR A 157 -3.35 -0.46 18.89
C TYR A 157 -4.27 -1.66 18.73
N GLY A 158 -4.10 -2.48 17.69
CA GLY A 158 -4.94 -3.65 17.44
C GLY A 158 -6.37 -3.28 17.05
N VAL A 159 -6.53 -2.18 16.29
CA VAL A 159 -7.84 -1.72 15.80
C VAL A 159 -7.96 -2.07 14.32
N GLU A 160 -8.79 -3.07 14.01
CA GLU A 160 -9.10 -3.50 12.64
C GLU A 160 -10.57 -3.27 12.32
N PHE A 161 -10.85 -2.83 11.10
CA PHE A 161 -12.23 -2.66 10.63
C PHE A 161 -12.87 -4.00 10.28
N ASN A 162 -13.90 -4.37 11.03
CA ASN A 162 -14.79 -5.48 10.70
C ASN A 162 -15.91 -5.06 9.75
N ASN A 163 -16.53 -3.91 10.03
CA ASN A 163 -17.56 -3.29 9.21
C ASN A 163 -17.16 -1.84 8.94
N PHE A 164 -17.10 -1.45 7.67
CA PHE A 164 -16.84 -0.07 7.26
C PHE A 164 -18.08 0.49 6.54
N PRO A 165 -18.50 1.74 6.81
CA PRO A 165 -19.75 2.30 6.30
C PRO A 165 -19.63 2.74 4.82
N TYR A 166 -19.38 1.79 3.91
CA TYR A 166 -19.12 2.10 2.48
C TYR A 166 -20.27 2.84 1.81
N GLU A 167 -21.53 2.50 2.12
CA GLU A 167 -22.71 3.12 1.49
C GLU A 167 -22.82 4.63 1.79
N GLU A 168 -22.40 5.03 3.00
CA GLU A 168 -22.39 6.43 3.43
C GLU A 168 -21.26 7.24 2.78
N LEU A 169 -20.27 6.55 2.19
CA LEU A 169 -19.07 7.13 1.57
C LEU A 169 -18.97 6.81 0.08
N LYS A 170 -20.04 6.33 -0.55
CA LYS A 170 -20.05 5.87 -1.95
C LYS A 170 -19.60 6.92 -2.97
N ASP A 171 -19.80 8.21 -2.65
CA ASP A 171 -19.42 9.33 -3.51
C ASP A 171 -17.97 9.81 -3.25
N GLN A 172 -17.29 9.24 -2.25
CA GLN A 172 -15.91 9.56 -1.90
C GLN A 172 -14.92 8.62 -2.61
N THR A 173 -13.78 9.15 -3.04
CA THR A 173 -12.65 8.29 -3.45
C THR A 173 -11.98 7.71 -2.22
N LEU A 174 -12.19 6.42 -1.94
CA LEU A 174 -11.60 5.77 -0.77
C LEU A 174 -10.14 5.38 -1.00
N VAL A 175 -9.28 5.73 -0.06
CA VAL A 175 -7.86 5.37 -0.01
C VAL A 175 -7.59 4.61 1.27
N VAL A 176 -6.99 3.43 1.17
CA VAL A 176 -6.84 2.54 2.34
C VAL A 176 -5.42 2.03 2.50
N ASP A 177 -4.91 2.17 3.73
CA ASP A 177 -3.70 1.47 4.19
C ASP A 177 -4.07 0.08 4.67
N MET A 178 -3.63 -0.94 3.94
CA MET A 178 -3.81 -2.35 4.31
C MET A 178 -2.49 -3.01 4.70
N SER A 179 -1.43 -2.25 5.00
CA SER A 179 -0.08 -2.82 5.18
C SER A 179 -0.03 -4.09 6.04
N SER A 180 -0.77 -4.12 7.15
CA SER A 180 -0.76 -5.20 8.14
C SER A 180 -1.82 -6.27 7.98
N ASN A 181 -2.76 -6.12 7.05
CA ASN A 181 -3.79 -7.12 6.77
C ASN A 181 -3.98 -7.37 5.27
N PHE A 182 -3.08 -6.87 4.42
CA PHE A 182 -3.08 -7.13 3.00
C PHE A 182 -2.95 -8.62 2.73
N CYS A 183 -3.81 -9.18 1.87
CA CYS A 183 -3.92 -10.61 1.59
C CYS A 183 -4.42 -11.50 2.76
N THR A 184 -4.96 -10.96 3.86
CA THR A 184 -5.61 -11.80 4.90
C THR A 184 -7.06 -12.14 4.57
N ARG A 185 -7.71 -11.36 3.70
CA ARG A 185 -9.11 -11.51 3.26
C ARG A 185 -9.32 -11.00 1.83
N PRO A 186 -10.38 -11.43 1.13
CA PRO A 186 -10.73 -10.87 -0.18
C PRO A 186 -10.96 -9.35 -0.12
N ILE A 187 -10.63 -8.66 -1.22
CA ILE A 187 -10.84 -7.22 -1.37
C ILE A 187 -11.95 -7.00 -2.39
N ASP A 188 -12.96 -6.20 -2.02
CA ASP A 188 -13.99 -5.74 -2.94
C ASP A 188 -13.54 -4.46 -3.64
N TRP A 189 -13.03 -4.62 -4.85
CA TRP A 189 -12.45 -3.55 -5.68
C TRP A 189 -13.45 -2.50 -6.15
N ASN A 190 -14.76 -2.69 -5.97
CA ASN A 190 -15.74 -1.65 -6.30
C ASN A 190 -15.72 -0.49 -5.29
N LYS A 191 -15.14 -0.71 -4.10
CA LYS A 191 -15.18 0.26 -2.99
C LYS A 191 -14.00 1.23 -2.97
N TYR A 192 -12.83 0.79 -3.44
CA TYR A 192 -11.58 1.52 -3.23
C TYR A 192 -11.15 2.27 -4.48
N GLY A 193 -10.60 3.47 -4.34
CA GLY A 193 -9.83 4.12 -5.39
C GLY A 193 -8.37 3.69 -5.36
N VAL A 194 -7.80 3.61 -4.15
CA VAL A 194 -6.40 3.24 -3.93
C VAL A 194 -6.28 2.31 -2.73
N VAL A 195 -5.57 1.20 -2.91
CA VAL A 195 -5.15 0.29 -1.84
C VAL A 195 -3.63 0.28 -1.81
N TYR A 196 -3.01 0.47 -0.64
CA TYR A 196 -1.56 0.35 -0.53
C TYR A 196 -1.14 -0.43 0.71
N ALA A 197 0.01 -1.11 0.60
CA ALA A 197 0.53 -1.96 1.65
C ALA A 197 2.07 -1.99 1.60
N GLY A 198 2.72 -1.65 2.72
CA GLY A 198 4.12 -2.01 2.92
C GLY A 198 4.23 -3.52 3.12
N ALA A 199 5.01 -4.21 2.27
CA ALA A 199 5.02 -5.67 2.25
C ALA A 199 5.51 -6.32 3.55
N GLN A 200 6.35 -5.60 4.32
CA GLN A 200 7.06 -6.12 5.48
C GLN A 200 6.18 -6.60 6.63
N LYS A 201 4.86 -6.35 6.60
CA LYS A 201 3.99 -6.74 7.71
C LYS A 201 3.27 -8.06 7.49
N ASN A 202 2.88 -8.39 6.26
CA ASN A 202 2.08 -9.61 6.03
C ASN A 202 2.48 -10.41 4.77
N VAL A 203 3.13 -9.79 3.79
CA VAL A 203 3.26 -10.42 2.45
C VAL A 203 4.68 -10.51 1.94
N GLY A 204 5.69 -10.09 2.71
CA GLY A 204 7.05 -10.14 2.21
C GLY A 204 8.10 -9.40 3.05
N PRO A 205 9.28 -9.17 2.46
CA PRO A 205 10.35 -8.40 3.10
C PRO A 205 10.04 -6.90 3.11
N ALA A 206 10.82 -6.15 3.89
CA ALA A 206 10.87 -4.70 3.77
C ALA A 206 11.59 -4.28 2.49
N GLY A 207 11.23 -3.11 1.97
CA GLY A 207 11.83 -2.53 0.76
C GLY A 207 10.81 -2.25 -0.35
N VAL A 208 9.69 -2.99 -0.37
CA VAL A 208 8.60 -2.80 -1.34
C VAL A 208 7.31 -2.35 -0.68
N CYS A 209 6.63 -1.42 -1.33
CA CYS A 209 5.27 -1.01 -1.06
C CYS A 209 4.44 -1.32 -2.31
N ILE A 210 3.45 -2.19 -2.15
CA ILE A 210 2.49 -2.51 -3.20
C ILE A 210 1.42 -1.42 -3.18
N THR A 211 1.22 -0.74 -4.30
CA THR A 211 0.22 0.33 -4.45
C THR A 211 -0.66 0.02 -5.65
N ILE A 212 -1.95 -0.20 -5.40
CA ILE A 212 -2.94 -0.63 -6.40
C ILE A 212 -3.94 0.51 -6.59
N ILE A 213 -4.00 1.05 -7.81
CA ILE A 213 -4.63 2.34 -8.11
C ILE A 213 -5.64 2.17 -9.23
N ARG A 214 -6.87 2.66 -9.04
CA ARG A 214 -7.89 2.68 -10.09
C ARG A 214 -7.44 3.62 -11.21
N GLU A 215 -7.54 3.18 -12.46
CA GLU A 215 -6.91 3.85 -13.60
C GLU A 215 -7.39 5.29 -13.84
N ASP A 216 -8.65 5.60 -13.52
CA ASP A 216 -9.24 6.94 -13.65
C ASP A 216 -8.61 7.98 -12.70
N LEU A 217 -7.94 7.52 -11.64
CA LEU A 217 -7.27 8.39 -10.68
C LEU A 217 -5.88 8.82 -11.13
N LEU A 218 -5.28 8.12 -12.10
CA LEU A 218 -3.94 8.39 -12.60
C LEU A 218 -3.85 9.71 -13.37
N GLY A 219 -2.67 10.31 -13.31
CA GLY A 219 -2.32 11.54 -14.01
C GLY A 219 -2.80 12.82 -13.33
N LYS A 220 -2.28 13.94 -13.82
CA LYS A 220 -2.45 15.29 -13.25
C LYS A 220 -1.96 15.41 -11.79
N PRO A 221 -0.75 14.93 -11.45
CA PRO A 221 -0.21 15.18 -10.12
C PRO A 221 -0.07 16.69 -9.88
N THR A 222 0.07 17.09 -8.62
CA THR A 222 0.35 18.49 -8.28
C THR A 222 1.65 18.96 -8.94
N ALA A 223 1.75 20.24 -9.27
CA ALA A 223 2.92 20.80 -9.94
C ALA A 223 4.25 20.61 -9.18
N THR A 224 4.17 20.39 -7.86
CA THR A 224 5.34 20.14 -6.99
C THR A 224 5.63 18.66 -6.79
N CYS A 225 4.88 17.75 -7.42
CA CYS A 225 5.09 16.31 -7.31
C CYS A 225 6.42 15.93 -8.00
N PRO A 226 7.39 15.35 -7.26
CA PRO A 226 8.57 14.78 -7.89
C PRO A 226 8.17 13.66 -8.86
N THR A 227 8.90 13.49 -9.94
CA THR A 227 8.61 12.47 -10.97
C THR A 227 8.58 11.05 -10.40
N VAL A 228 9.41 10.75 -9.40
CA VAL A 228 9.41 9.44 -8.72
C VAL A 228 8.16 9.20 -7.87
N CYS A 229 7.43 10.25 -7.48
CA CYS A 229 6.16 10.16 -6.75
C CYS A 229 4.94 10.19 -7.67
N ASP A 230 5.11 10.51 -8.95
CA ASP A 230 4.02 10.52 -9.95
C ASP A 230 3.73 9.08 -10.39
N TRP A 231 2.57 8.56 -10.02
CA TRP A 231 2.18 7.18 -10.34
C TRP A 231 2.06 6.95 -11.85
N GLU A 232 1.70 7.97 -12.62
CA GLU A 232 1.59 7.84 -14.08
C GLU A 232 2.95 7.51 -14.71
N GLN A 233 4.05 8.08 -14.21
CA GLN A 233 5.40 7.76 -14.69
C GLN A 233 5.76 6.29 -14.50
N HIS A 234 5.40 5.71 -13.34
CA HIS A 234 5.61 4.29 -13.08
C HIS A 234 4.81 3.42 -14.05
N THR A 235 3.54 3.74 -14.28
CA THR A 235 2.69 2.95 -15.19
C THR A 235 3.16 2.97 -16.66
N LYS A 236 3.83 4.03 -17.09
CA LYS A 236 4.36 4.19 -18.46
C LYS A 236 5.76 3.57 -18.64
N ALA A 237 6.47 3.27 -17.55
CA ALA A 237 7.80 2.69 -17.62
C ALA A 237 7.74 1.21 -18.06
N ALA A 238 8.77 0.77 -18.77
CA ALA A 238 8.93 -0.65 -19.09
C ALA A 238 8.94 -1.49 -17.80
N GLY A 239 8.16 -2.56 -17.77
CA GLY A 239 7.98 -3.39 -16.57
C GLY A 239 7.38 -2.66 -15.37
N GLN A 240 6.78 -1.47 -15.55
CA GLN A 240 6.33 -0.59 -14.47
C GLN A 240 7.44 -0.20 -13.46
N CYS A 241 8.71 -0.29 -13.87
CA CYS A 241 9.89 0.05 -13.06
C CYS A 241 10.49 1.38 -13.52
N PHE A 242 9.87 2.51 -13.14
CA PHE A 242 10.43 3.84 -13.43
C PHE A 242 11.70 4.12 -12.62
N ASN A 243 11.71 3.70 -11.35
CA ASN A 243 12.89 3.71 -10.48
C ASN A 243 13.48 2.30 -10.38
N THR A 244 14.74 2.20 -9.95
CA THR A 244 15.35 0.91 -9.63
C THR A 244 14.46 0.18 -8.62
N PRO A 245 14.11 -1.09 -8.82
CA PRO A 245 13.32 -1.86 -7.86
C PRO A 245 14.13 -2.21 -6.61
N CYS A 246 13.47 -2.63 -5.55
CA CYS A 246 14.14 -3.31 -4.44
C CYS A 246 14.51 -4.74 -4.84
N CYS A 247 15.69 -5.19 -4.44
CA CYS A 247 16.18 -6.56 -4.65
C CYS A 247 16.24 -7.30 -3.31
#